data_AF-A0A6H1ZYG2-F1
#
_entry.id   AF-A0A6H1ZYG2-F1
#
_cell.length_a   1.000
_cell.length_b   1.000
_cell.length_c   1.000
_cell.angle_alpha   90.00
_cell.angle_beta   90.00
_cell.angle_gamma   90.00
#
_symmetry.space_group_name_H-M   'P 1'
#
loop_
_entity.id
_entity.type
_entity.pdbx_description
1 polymer ?
#
loop_
_entity_poly.entity_id
_entity_poly.type
_entity_poly.pdbx_seq_one_letter_code
_entity_poly.pdbx_strand_id
1 'polypeptide(L)'
;MKLPTEEGMREILEEYFNECIKKEQIPTKNGMTLALNITRETYNQWKKKSDTLKEYEKLTEETWVQRLTKNNVAGIIFYLKNAFGYRDRQDLDVTTKGKELSYTNDQIKTIAKRTINDDSDKGKESLN
;
A
#
# COMPACT_ATOMS: atom_id res chain seq x y z
N MET A 1 -24.90 -6.85 4.94
CA MET A 1 -24.45 -6.34 6.25
C MET A 1 -24.36 -4.83 6.18
N LYS A 2 -24.93 -4.10 7.16
CA LYS A 2 -24.89 -2.64 7.20
C LYS A 2 -23.83 -2.23 8.22
N LEU A 3 -22.93 -1.34 7.83
CA LEU A 3 -21.89 -0.83 8.72
C LEU A 3 -22.51 0.05 9.83
N PRO A 4 -21.87 0.16 11.01
CA PRO A 4 -22.28 1.08 12.06
C PRO A 4 -22.25 2.53 11.58
N THR A 5 -22.90 3.42 12.33
CA THR A 5 -22.77 4.87 12.16
C THR A 5 -21.32 5.32 12.44
N GLU A 6 -20.97 6.57 12.10
CA GLU A 6 -19.64 7.12 12.43
C GLU A 6 -19.33 7.00 13.94
N GLU A 7 -20.30 7.35 14.78
CA GLU A 7 -20.18 7.20 16.24
C GLU A 7 -20.03 5.74 16.66
N GLY A 8 -20.86 4.83 16.12
CA GLY A 8 -20.74 3.40 16.43
C GLY A 8 -19.42 2.78 15.97
N MET A 9 -18.88 3.21 14.83
CA MET A 9 -17.55 2.78 14.39
C MET A 9 -16.47 3.29 15.34
N ARG A 10 -16.59 4.53 15.83
CA ARG A 10 -15.64 5.12 16.77
C ARG A 10 -15.60 4.33 18.07
N GLU A 11 -16.75 4.00 18.64
CA GLU A 11 -16.86 3.22 19.88
C GLU A 11 -16.18 1.84 19.74
N ILE A 12 -16.48 1.11 18.66
CA ILE A 12 -15.91 -0.22 18.41
C ILE A 12 -14.38 -0.14 18.22
N LEU A 13 -13.90 0.86 17.48
CA LEU A 13 -12.46 1.03 17.24
C LEU A 13 -11.74 1.50 18.51
N GLU A 14 -12.35 2.37 19.30
CA GLU A 14 -11.80 2.80 20.58
C GLU A 14 -11.64 1.63 21.54
N GLU A 15 -12.67 0.77 21.64
CA GLU A 15 -12.60 -0.45 22.42
C GLU A 15 -11.46 -1.36 21.94
N TYR A 16 -11.36 -1.60 20.63
CA TYR A 16 -10.27 -2.39 20.04
C TYR A 16 -8.88 -1.82 20.36
N PHE A 17 -8.69 -0.51 20.25
CA PHE A 17 -7.41 0.13 20.55
C PHE A 17 -7.09 0.06 22.05
N ASN A 18 -8.08 0.26 22.91
CA ASN A 18 -7.94 0.10 24.36
C ASN A 18 -7.56 -1.34 24.74
N GLU A 19 -8.13 -2.34 24.07
CA GLU A 19 -7.70 -3.73 24.25
C GLU A 19 -6.25 -3.95 23.80
N CYS A 20 -5.85 -3.38 22.66
CA CYS A 20 -4.46 -3.46 22.19
C CYS A 20 -3.50 -2.88 23.23
N ILE A 21 -3.84 -1.73 23.81
CA ILE A 21 -3.05 -1.10 24.88
C ILE A 21 -2.96 -2.03 26.10
N LYS A 22 -4.10 -2.53 26.59
CA LYS A 22 -4.16 -3.43 27.75
C LYS A 22 -3.34 -4.71 27.55
N LYS A 23 -3.31 -5.24 26.33
CA LYS A 23 -2.62 -6.49 25.96
C LYS A 23 -1.19 -6.24 25.46
N GLU A 24 -0.71 -4.99 25.48
CA GLU A 24 0.57 -4.57 24.89
C GLU A 24 0.74 -4.96 23.41
N GLN A 25 -0.38 -5.07 22.70
CA GLN A 25 -0.44 -5.40 21.28
C GLN A 25 -0.42 -4.16 20.40
N ILE A 26 -0.06 -4.35 19.14
CA ILE A 26 -0.02 -3.29 18.13
C ILE A 26 -1.32 -3.32 17.36
N PRO A 27 -2.04 -2.19 17.24
CA PRO A 27 -3.19 -2.13 16.35
C PRO A 27 -2.75 -2.39 14.90
N THR A 28 -3.59 -3.07 14.13
CA THR A 28 -3.36 -3.35 12.70
C THR A 28 -4.61 -3.09 11.90
N LYS A 29 -4.47 -2.86 10.59
CA LYS A 29 -5.63 -2.75 9.69
C LYS A 29 -6.52 -3.98 9.74
N ASN A 30 -5.90 -5.16 9.77
CA ASN A 30 -6.66 -6.41 9.84
C ASN A 30 -7.39 -6.57 11.18
N GLY A 31 -6.78 -6.12 12.28
CA GLY A 31 -7.45 -6.08 13.58
C GLY A 31 -8.66 -5.15 13.59
N MET A 32 -8.56 -3.96 12.97
CA MET A 32 -9.72 -3.08 12.81
C MET A 32 -10.85 -3.72 11.99
N THR A 33 -10.52 -4.42 10.89
CA THR A 33 -11.55 -5.12 10.10
C THR A 33 -12.22 -6.25 10.88
N LEU A 34 -11.47 -6.95 11.73
CA LEU A 34 -12.01 -7.99 12.61
C LEU A 34 -12.92 -7.37 13.69
N ALA A 35 -12.50 -6.27 14.32
CA ALA A 35 -13.30 -5.58 15.32
C ALA A 35 -14.63 -5.06 14.76
N LEU A 36 -14.60 -4.49 13.56
CA LEU A 36 -15.80 -4.02 12.84
C LEU A 36 -16.61 -5.15 12.18
N ASN A 37 -16.09 -6.38 12.21
CA ASN A 37 -16.65 -7.55 11.53
C ASN A 37 -16.92 -7.31 10.04
N ILE A 38 -15.96 -6.70 9.33
CA ILE A 38 -16.07 -6.41 7.90
C ILE A 38 -14.92 -7.01 7.09
N THR A 39 -15.13 -7.15 5.78
CA THR A 39 -14.06 -7.56 4.88
C THR A 39 -13.12 -6.41 4.55
N ARG A 40 -11.93 -6.74 4.05
CA ARG A 40 -10.94 -5.75 3.61
C ARG A 40 -11.45 -4.91 2.44
N GLU A 41 -12.23 -5.50 1.53
CA GLU A 41 -12.86 -4.81 0.41
C GLU A 41 -13.84 -3.75 0.93
N THR A 42 -14.65 -4.12 1.91
CA THR A 42 -15.62 -3.21 2.56
C THR A 42 -14.88 -2.06 3.25
N TYR A 43 -13.82 -2.37 4.01
CA TYR A 43 -12.98 -1.35 4.65
C TYR A 43 -12.44 -0.34 3.63
N ASN A 44 -11.85 -0.80 2.52
CA ASN A 44 -11.26 0.06 1.50
C ASN A 44 -12.29 0.95 0.78
N GLN A 45 -13.51 0.44 0.56
CA GLN A 45 -14.60 1.22 -0.02
C GLN A 45 -15.06 2.34 0.92
N TRP A 46 -15.23 2.01 2.20
CA TRP A 46 -15.79 2.91 3.19
C TRP A 46 -14.81 3.91 3.76
N LYS A 47 -13.52 3.55 3.87
CA LYS A 47 -12.45 4.48 4.27
C LYS A 47 -12.46 5.78 3.46
N LYS A 48 -12.86 5.75 2.19
CA LYS A 48 -12.97 6.96 1.37
C LYS A 48 -14.01 7.95 1.89
N LYS A 49 -15.06 7.44 2.53
CA LYS A 49 -16.25 8.20 2.98
C LYS A 49 -16.31 8.41 4.49
N SER A 50 -15.64 7.56 5.28
CA SER A 50 -15.65 7.63 6.74
C SER A 50 -14.42 8.36 7.26
N ASP A 51 -14.65 9.41 8.03
CA ASP A 51 -13.55 10.16 8.66
C ASP A 51 -13.02 9.42 9.89
N THR A 52 -13.87 8.69 10.62
CA THR A 52 -13.45 7.82 11.72
C THR A 52 -12.46 6.75 11.24
N LEU A 53 -12.74 6.06 10.13
CA LEU A 53 -11.80 5.06 9.59
C LEU A 53 -10.46 5.68 9.18
N LYS A 54 -10.47 6.89 8.62
CA LYS A 54 -9.23 7.60 8.25
C LYS A 54 -8.42 7.99 9.49
N GLU A 55 -9.08 8.47 10.54
CA GLU A 55 -8.46 8.85 11.80
C GLU A 55 -7.76 7.67 12.46
N TYR A 56 -8.46 6.56 12.67
CA TYR A 56 -7.89 5.36 13.28
C TYR A 56 -6.83 4.68 12.41
N GLU A 57 -6.94 4.79 11.08
CA GLU A 57 -5.87 4.36 10.18
C GLU A 57 -4.60 5.19 10.38
N LYS A 58 -4.73 6.52 10.49
CA LYS A 58 -3.60 7.41 10.74
C LYS A 58 -2.96 7.14 12.10
N LEU A 59 -3.77 6.87 13.13
CA LEU A 59 -3.28 6.47 14.46
C LEU A 59 -2.53 5.14 14.40
N THR A 60 -3.03 4.18 13.62
CA THR A 60 -2.33 2.92 13.35
C THR A 60 -1.00 3.20 12.68
N GLU A 61 -0.98 4.00 11.61
CA GLU A 61 0.24 4.35 10.87
C GLU A 61 1.31 4.96 11.80
N GLU A 62 0.93 5.98 12.56
CA GLU A 62 1.82 6.66 13.52
C GLU A 62 2.40 5.68 14.55
N THR A 63 1.58 4.76 15.07
CA THR A 63 2.03 3.73 16.03
C THR A 63 3.12 2.83 15.43
N TRP A 64 3.02 2.50 14.14
CA TRP A 64 4.02 1.70 13.44
C TRP A 64 5.26 2.52 13.07
N VAL A 65 5.09 3.80 12.70
CA VAL A 65 6.21 4.72 12.43
C VAL A 65 7.05 4.95 13.68
N GLN A 66 6.43 5.21 14.84
CA GLN A 66 7.17 5.39 16.10
C GLN A 66 8.01 4.16 16.47
N ARG A 67 7.55 2.96 16.09
CA ARG A 67 8.29 1.72 16.29
C ARG A 67 9.53 1.56 15.40
N LEU A 68 9.68 2.34 14.33
CA LEU A 68 10.92 2.36 13.54
C LEU A 68 12.14 2.76 14.38
N THR A 69 11.93 3.47 15.48
CA THR A 69 12.99 3.83 16.44
C THR A 69 13.44 2.67 17.34
N LYS A 70 12.74 1.54 17.29
CA LYS A 70 12.98 0.35 18.15
C LYS A 70 13.55 -0.82 17.32
N ASN A 71 13.71 -1.97 17.97
CA ASN A 71 14.23 -3.19 17.35
C ASN A 71 13.26 -3.78 16.29
N ASN A 72 13.79 -4.60 15.37
CA ASN A 72 13.06 -5.29 14.29
C ASN A 72 12.43 -4.35 13.23
N VAL A 73 13.25 -3.42 12.73
CA VAL A 73 12.86 -2.39 11.75
C VAL A 73 12.43 -2.97 10.40
N ALA A 74 13.02 -4.09 9.96
CA ALA A 74 12.74 -4.68 8.66
C ALA A 74 11.26 -5.10 8.50
N GLY A 75 10.71 -5.82 9.48
CA GLY A 75 9.30 -6.23 9.46
C GLY A 75 8.34 -5.04 9.46
N ILE A 76 8.68 -3.98 10.20
CA ILE A 76 7.91 -2.73 10.25
C ILE A 76 7.92 -2.05 8.88
N ILE A 77 9.08 -1.93 8.23
CA ILE A 77 9.19 -1.34 6.88
C ILE A 77 8.32 -2.11 5.89
N PHE A 78 8.38 -3.44 5.88
CA PHE A 78 7.54 -4.25 5.00
C PHE A 78 6.05 -4.04 5.25
N TYR A 79 5.65 -3.96 6.53
CA TYR A 79 4.27 -3.65 6.87
C TYR A 79 3.86 -2.25 6.39
N LEU A 80 4.69 -1.22 6.61
CA LEU A 80 4.42 0.15 6.18
C LEU A 80 4.26 0.26 4.64
N LYS A 81 5.10 -0.45 3.89
CA LYS A 81 4.98 -0.54 2.42
C LYS A 81 3.66 -1.19 2.00
N ASN A 82 3.33 -2.34 2.59
CA ASN A 82 2.17 -3.14 2.20
C ASN A 82 0.83 -2.55 2.67
N ALA A 83 0.81 -1.94 3.86
CA ALA A 83 -0.40 -1.42 4.48
C ALA A 83 -0.66 0.04 4.14
N PHE A 84 0.37 0.89 4.12
CA PHE A 84 0.22 2.35 3.98
C PHE A 84 0.84 2.91 2.68
N GLY A 85 1.43 2.07 1.84
CA GLY A 85 1.90 2.48 0.51
C GLY A 85 3.23 3.20 0.50
N TYR A 86 4.04 3.05 1.56
CA TYR A 86 5.42 3.55 1.59
C TYR A 86 6.21 2.91 0.44
N ARG A 87 7.16 3.66 -0.12
CA ARG A 87 8.02 3.19 -1.22
C ARG A 87 9.44 3.64 -0.96
N ASP A 88 10.40 2.80 -1.33
CA ASP A 88 11.79 3.23 -1.34
C ASP A 88 11.97 4.28 -2.43
N ARG A 89 12.59 5.40 -2.07
CA ARG A 89 13.02 6.40 -3.05
C ARG A 89 14.38 6.00 -3.58
N GLN A 90 14.51 5.95 -4.90
CA GLN A 90 15.79 5.78 -5.59
C GLN A 90 16.10 7.06 -6.36
N ASP A 91 17.19 7.73 -6.01
CA ASP A 91 17.74 8.81 -6.82
C ASP A 91 18.89 8.21 -7.66
N LEU A 92 18.65 8.02 -8.96
CA LEU A 92 19.63 7.47 -9.90
C LEU A 92 20.19 8.58 -10.77
N ASP A 93 21.49 8.86 -10.64
CA ASP A 93 22.20 9.76 -11.57
C ASP A 93 22.78 8.95 -12.73
N VAL A 94 22.00 8.83 -13.81
CA VAL A 94 22.42 8.15 -15.05
C VAL A 94 23.11 9.15 -15.95
N THR A 95 24.40 9.42 -15.68
CA THR A 95 25.25 10.16 -16.62
C THR A 95 25.98 9.20 -17.54
N THR A 96 25.86 9.39 -18.85
CA THR A 96 26.69 8.68 -19.83
C THR A 96 28.15 9.15 -19.79
N LYS A 97 28.48 10.16 -18.96
CA LYS A 97 29.76 10.89 -18.98
C LYS A 97 30.18 11.31 -20.40
N GLY A 98 29.20 11.69 -21.23
CA GLY A 98 29.43 12.06 -22.62
C GLY A 98 29.74 10.89 -23.56
N LYS A 99 29.60 9.63 -23.10
CA LYS A 99 29.72 8.46 -23.98
C LYS A 99 28.43 8.27 -24.76
N GLU A 100 28.57 8.11 -26.06
CA GLU A 100 27.46 7.75 -26.94
C GLU A 100 26.93 6.36 -26.52
N LEU A 101 25.61 6.26 -26.34
CA LEU A 101 24.96 4.97 -26.08
C LEU A 101 24.99 4.17 -27.39
N SER A 102 26.08 3.45 -27.63
CA SER A 102 26.19 2.52 -28.74
C SER A 102 25.40 1.26 -28.40
N TYR A 103 24.30 1.04 -29.10
CA TYR A 103 23.58 -0.21 -29.08
C TYR A 103 24.16 -1.13 -30.15
N THR A 104 24.37 -2.40 -29.83
CA THR A 104 24.69 -3.40 -30.85
C THR A 104 23.46 -3.66 -31.72
N ASN A 105 23.67 -4.08 -32.97
CA ASN A 105 22.58 -4.43 -33.89
C ASN A 105 21.61 -5.47 -33.29
N ASP A 106 22.09 -6.35 -32.42
CA ASP A 106 21.26 -7.36 -31.75
C ASP A 106 20.41 -6.78 -30.61
N GLN A 107 20.90 -5.77 -29.90
CA GLN A 107 20.12 -4.99 -28.93
C GLN A 107 19.03 -4.18 -29.64
N ILE A 108 19.35 -3.54 -30.76
CA ILE A 108 18.39 -2.80 -31.58
C ILE A 108 17.29 -3.74 -32.10
N LYS A 109 17.65 -4.92 -32.62
CA LYS A 109 16.67 -5.93 -33.07
C LYS A 109 15.77 -6.42 -31.94
N THR A 110 16.32 -6.56 -30.72
CA THR A 110 15.56 -7.02 -29.56
C THR A 110 14.58 -5.94 -29.07
N ILE A 111 15.00 -4.67 -29.06
CA ILE A 111 14.13 -3.53 -28.73
C ILE A 111 13.01 -3.41 -29.77
N ALA A 112 13.35 -3.45 -31.06
CA ALA A 112 12.38 -3.36 -32.16
C ALA A 112 11.34 -4.49 -32.10
N LYS A 113 11.76 -5.73 -31.83
CA LYS A 113 10.83 -6.87 -31.67
C LYS A 113 9.87 -6.70 -30.50
N ARG A 114 10.31 -6.11 -29.39
CA ARG A 114 9.45 -5.83 -28.23
C ARG A 114 8.40 -4.77 -28.55
N THR A 115 8.81 -3.67 -29.20
CA THR A 115 7.90 -2.59 -29.59
C THR A 115 6.84 -3.04 -30.60
N ILE A 116 7.21 -3.86 -31.59
CA ILE A 116 6.27 -4.39 -32.59
C ILE A 116 5.25 -5.35 -31.97
N ASN A 117 5.67 -6.17 -31.00
CA ASN A 117 4.76 -7.10 -30.34
C ASN A 117 3.76 -6.40 -29.41
N ASP A 118 4.17 -5.33 -28.73
CA ASP A 118 3.28 -4.52 -27.87
C ASP A 118 2.15 -3.80 -28.64
N ASP A 119 2.40 -3.43 -29.90
CA ASP A 119 1.36 -2.83 -30.77
C ASP A 119 0.41 -3.88 -31.37
N SER A 120 0.85 -5.14 -31.50
CA SER A 120 0.02 -6.23 -32.01
C SER A 120 -0.99 -6.77 -30.99
N ASP A 121 -0.76 -6.53 -29.69
CA ASP A 121 -1.67 -6.94 -28.61
C ASP A 121 -2.78 -5.90 -28.36
N LYS A 122 -2.50 -4.61 -28.56
CA LYS A 122 -3.50 -3.53 -28.42
C LYS A 122 -4.58 -3.53 -29.50
N GLY A 123 -4.36 -4.23 -30.61
CA GLY A 123 -5.34 -4.35 -31.71
C GLY A 123 -6.35 -5.49 -31.55
N LYS A 124 -6.18 -6.39 -30.57
CA LYS A 124 -7.07 -7.56 -30.40
C LYS A 124 -8.13 -7.40 -29.30
N GLU A 125 -8.03 -6.40 -28.44
CA GLU A 125 -9.05 -6.14 -27.39
C GLU A 125 -10.24 -5.29 -27.86
N SER A 126 -10.24 -4.76 -29.09
CA SER A 126 -11.32 -3.90 -29.61
C SER A 126 -12.34 -4.60 -30.52
N LEU A 127 -12.28 -5.93 -30.66
CA LEU A 127 -13.24 -6.74 -31.42
C LEU A 127 -13.54 -8.04 -30.67
N ASN A 128 -14.29 -7.96 -29.57
CA ASN A 128 -15.15 -9.03 -29.04
C ASN A 128 -16.26 -8.41 -28.19
#